data_AF-A0AAW7AEC9-F1
#
_entry.id   AF-A0AAW7AEC9-F1
#
_cell.length_a   1.000
_cell.length_b   1.000
_cell.length_c   1.000
_cell.angle_alpha   90.00
_cell.angle_beta   90.00
_cell.angle_gamma   90.00
#
_symmetry.space_group_name_H-M   'P 1'
#
loop_
_entity.id
_entity.type
_entity.pdbx_description
1 polymer ?
#
loop_
_entity_poly.entity_id
_entity_poly.type
_entity_poly.pdbx_seq_one_letter_code
_entity_poly.pdbx_strand_id
1 'polypeptide(L)'
;MSGPSVKNEIDNPYIQHLVKEIKSVTGNQEANIFGQHGFADTRYFSRFDVPAIEFGPSGDARHGDGEYAVVDSLDQYKDIIVGFGKTFN
;
A
#
# COMPACT_ATOMS: atom_id res chain seq x y z
N MET A 1 9.50 -12.51 19.14
CA MET A 1 9.59 -12.38 17.67
C MET A 1 10.41 -11.13 17.37
N SER A 2 11.61 -11.28 16.80
CA SER A 2 12.52 -10.17 16.48
C SER A 2 12.89 -10.24 15.00
N GLY A 3 13.09 -9.08 14.38
CA GLY A 3 13.44 -8.89 12.97
C GLY A 3 13.50 -7.41 12.62
N PRO A 4 14.19 -7.00 11.55
CA PRO A 4 14.25 -5.60 11.15
C PRO A 4 12.85 -5.05 10.83
N SER A 5 12.69 -3.73 10.91
CA SER A 5 11.52 -3.03 10.37
C SER A 5 11.47 -3.18 8.84
N VAL A 6 10.33 -2.82 8.25
CA VAL A 6 10.27 -2.59 6.80
C VAL A 6 11.28 -1.50 6.43
N LYS A 7 12.06 -1.75 5.38
CA LYS A 7 13.02 -0.80 4.80
C LYS A 7 12.55 -0.47 3.40
N ASN A 8 12.06 0.76 3.21
CA ASN A 8 11.66 1.28 1.91
C ASN A 8 12.37 2.59 1.67
N GLU A 9 12.75 2.82 0.43
CA GLU A 9 13.12 4.14 -0.07
C GLU A 9 11.96 4.67 -0.91
N ILE A 10 11.53 5.91 -0.67
CA ILE A 10 10.35 6.47 -1.34
C ILE A 10 10.58 6.59 -2.85
N ASP A 11 11.82 6.78 -3.28
CA ASP A 11 12.23 6.88 -4.68
C ASP A 11 12.35 5.52 -5.39
N ASN A 12 12.07 4.41 -4.69
CA ASN A 12 12.06 3.08 -5.28
C ASN A 12 11.11 3.05 -6.50
N PRO A 13 11.56 2.57 -7.68
CA PRO A 13 10.76 2.61 -8.91
C PRO A 13 9.40 1.90 -8.79
N TYR A 14 9.34 0.78 -8.07
CA TYR A 14 8.11 0.03 -7.86
C TYR A 14 7.11 0.82 -6.99
N ILE A 15 7.61 1.50 -5.95
CA ILE A 15 6.79 2.37 -5.10
C ILE A 15 6.29 3.57 -5.92
N GLN A 16 7.14 4.19 -6.73
CA GLN A 16 6.75 5.32 -7.58
C GLN A 16 5.72 4.95 -8.65
N HIS A 17 5.84 3.77 -9.25
CA HIS A 17 4.82 3.25 -10.17
C HIS A 17 3.47 3.06 -9.47
N LEU A 18 3.46 2.44 -8.28
CA LEU A 18 2.23 2.30 -7.51
C LEU A 18 1.61 3.66 -7.16
N VAL A 19 2.42 4.62 -6.73
CA VAL A 19 1.97 5.99 -6.43
C VAL A 19 1.33 6.64 -7.64
N LYS A 20 1.90 6.47 -8.82
CA LYS A 20 1.32 6.98 -10.07
C LYS A 20 -0.06 6.37 -10.36
N GLU A 21 -0.20 5.06 -10.19
CA GLU A 21 -1.48 4.36 -10.39
C GLU A 21 -2.53 4.81 -9.36
N ILE A 22 -2.16 4.95 -8.08
CA ILE A 22 -3.04 5.49 -7.03
C ILE A 22 -3.57 6.87 -7.44
N LYS A 23 -2.69 7.79 -7.84
CA LYS A 23 -3.09 9.14 -8.27
C LYS A 23 -3.99 9.12 -9.50
N SER A 24 -3.67 8.27 -10.47
CA SER A 24 -4.45 8.12 -11.70
C SER A 24 -5.87 7.63 -11.44
N VAL A 25 -6.04 6.61 -10.59
CA VAL A 25 -7.34 5.99 -10.31
C VAL A 25 -8.19 6.83 -9.35
N THR A 26 -7.57 7.44 -8.34
CA THR A 26 -8.30 8.24 -7.34
C THR A 26 -8.57 9.67 -7.78
N GLY A 27 -7.83 10.19 -8.77
CA GLY A 27 -7.86 11.59 -9.17
C GLY A 27 -7.18 12.54 -8.17
N ASN A 28 -6.56 12.00 -7.12
CA ASN A 28 -5.89 12.80 -6.10
C ASN A 28 -4.53 13.31 -6.61
N GLN A 29 -4.19 14.55 -6.24
CA GLN A 29 -2.88 15.14 -6.56
C GLN A 29 -1.73 14.45 -5.81
N GLU A 30 -2.02 13.90 -4.64
CA GLU A 30 -1.05 13.29 -3.73
C GLU A 30 -1.54 11.92 -3.25
N ALA A 31 -0.58 11.01 -3.02
CA ALA A 31 -0.80 9.75 -2.34
C ALA A 31 -0.07 9.83 -1.00
N ASN A 32 -0.78 9.64 0.11
CA ASN A 32 -0.21 9.74 1.45
C ASN A 32 0.65 8.50 1.74
N ILE A 33 1.96 8.70 1.88
CA ILE A 33 2.92 7.63 2.20
C ILE A 33 3.50 7.94 3.57
N PHE A 34 3.41 6.98 4.49
CA PHE A 34 3.93 7.12 5.84
C PHE A 34 4.33 5.76 6.40
N GLY A 35 5.22 5.77 7.40
CA GLY A 35 5.54 4.58 8.18
C GLY A 35 4.56 4.41 9.34
N GLN A 36 4.09 3.20 9.58
CA GLN A 36 3.22 2.89 10.70
C GLN A 36 4.00 2.20 11.84
N HIS A 37 3.78 2.65 13.08
CA HIS A 37 4.28 1.97 14.28
C HIS A 37 3.37 0.77 14.58
N GLY A 38 3.60 -0.33 13.86
CA GLY A 38 2.84 -1.57 13.98
C GLY A 38 3.64 -2.80 13.58
N PHE A 39 3.03 -3.97 13.69
CA PHE A 39 3.58 -5.22 13.19
C PHE A 39 2.80 -5.63 11.95
N ALA A 40 3.51 -5.89 10.86
CA ALA A 40 2.92 -6.44 9.66
C ALA A 40 3.87 -7.45 8.98
N ASP A 41 3.29 -8.37 8.20
CA ASP A 41 4.02 -9.49 7.61
C ASP A 41 5.11 -9.05 6.63
N THR A 42 4.97 -7.85 6.07
CA THR A 42 5.94 -7.19 5.19
C THR A 42 7.36 -7.17 5.79
N ARG A 43 7.48 -7.09 7.12
CA ARG A 43 8.79 -7.14 7.81
C ARG A 43 9.58 -8.44 7.60
N TYR A 44 8.91 -9.56 7.32
CA TYR A 44 9.59 -10.84 7.12
C TYR A 44 10.37 -10.87 5.79
N PHE A 45 10.06 -9.95 4.87
CA PHE A 45 10.75 -9.76 3.61
C PHE A 45 11.93 -8.78 3.72
N SER A 46 11.94 -7.89 4.72
CA SER A 46 13.03 -6.94 4.97
C SER A 46 14.40 -7.59 5.12
N ARG A 47 14.47 -8.82 5.66
CA ARG A 47 15.74 -9.55 5.81
C ARG A 47 16.35 -10.01 4.48
N PHE A 48 15.58 -9.91 3.40
CA PHE A 48 16.01 -10.22 2.03
C PHE A 48 16.16 -8.95 1.19
N ASP A 49 16.16 -7.77 1.82
CA ASP A 49 16.22 -6.46 1.15
C ASP A 49 15.13 -6.28 0.07
N VAL A 50 13.98 -6.91 0.27
CA VAL A 50 12.80 -6.78 -0.59
C VAL A 50 11.93 -5.64 -0.03
N PRO A 51 11.71 -4.54 -0.79
CA PRO A 51 10.83 -3.45 -0.37
C PRO A 51 9.38 -3.93 -0.34
N ALA A 52 8.58 -3.37 0.55
CA ALA A 52 7.19 -3.78 0.74
C ALA A 52 6.31 -2.62 1.20
N ILE A 53 5.14 -2.43 0.59
CA ILE A 53 4.19 -1.37 0.91
C ILE A 53 2.82 -1.97 1.17
N GLU A 54 2.09 -1.40 2.12
CA GLU A 54 0.72 -1.77 2.44
C GLU A 54 -0.21 -0.64 2.04
N PHE A 55 -1.27 -0.99 1.31
CA PHE A 55 -2.34 -0.10 0.91
C PHE A 55 -3.61 -0.93 0.71
N GLY A 56 -4.76 -0.28 0.69
CA GLY A 56 -6.04 -0.98 0.62
C GLY A 56 -7.20 -0.02 0.34
N PRO A 57 -8.44 -0.55 0.35
CA PRO A 57 -9.62 0.28 0.27
C PRO A 57 -9.69 1.24 1.46
N SER A 58 -10.39 2.35 1.27
CA SER A 58 -10.71 3.29 2.34
C SER A 58 -11.68 2.64 3.32
N GLY A 59 -11.53 2.95 4.60
CA GLY A 59 -12.30 2.37 5.69
C GLY A 59 -11.80 2.89 7.02
N ASP A 60 -12.40 2.44 8.11
CA ASP A 60 -11.99 2.84 9.45
C ASP A 60 -12.32 1.75 10.48
N ALA A 61 -11.93 1.99 11.74
CA ALA A 61 -12.14 1.15 12.90
C ALA A 61 -11.61 -0.28 12.71
N ARG A 62 -10.53 -0.43 11.93
CA ARG A 62 -9.82 -1.70 11.74
C ARG A 62 -9.50 -2.32 13.11
N HIS A 63 -9.94 -3.57 13.31
CA HIS A 63 -9.82 -4.31 14.57
C HIS A 63 -10.76 -3.86 15.71
N GLY A 64 -11.81 -3.11 15.42
CA GLY A 64 -12.84 -2.71 16.38
C GLY A 64 -14.26 -3.05 15.93
N ASP A 65 -15.23 -2.92 16.84
CA ASP A 65 -16.64 -3.30 16.58
C ASP A 65 -17.29 -2.53 15.43
N GLY A 66 -16.74 -1.38 15.06
CA GLY A 66 -17.22 -0.52 13.97
C GLY A 66 -16.47 -0.70 12.66
N GLU A 67 -15.67 -1.75 12.47
CA GLU A 67 -14.86 -1.94 11.26
C GLU A 67 -15.71 -1.89 9.99
N TYR A 68 -15.34 -1.02 9.05
CA TYR A 68 -16.01 -0.92 7.76
C TYR A 68 -15.05 -0.53 6.64
N ALA A 69 -15.49 -0.78 5.40
CA ALA A 69 -14.86 -0.28 4.19
C ALA A 69 -15.85 0.56 3.38
N VAL A 70 -15.35 1.57 2.67
CA VAL A 70 -16.11 2.36 1.71
C VAL A 70 -16.25 1.53 0.43
N VAL A 71 -17.47 1.18 0.05
CA VAL A 71 -17.74 0.26 -1.07
C VAL A 71 -17.10 0.73 -2.38
N ASP A 72 -17.25 2.00 -2.74
CA ASP A 72 -16.69 2.55 -3.98
C ASP A 72 -15.15 2.50 -4.03
N SER A 73 -14.50 2.50 -2.86
CA SER A 73 -13.04 2.41 -2.79
C SER A 73 -12.51 1.00 -3.09
N LEU A 74 -13.36 -0.03 -3.05
CA LEU A 74 -13.00 -1.40 -3.44
C LEU A 74 -12.72 -1.47 -4.94
N ASP A 75 -13.53 -0.80 -5.75
CA ASP A 75 -13.32 -0.73 -7.20
C ASP A 75 -12.05 0.04 -7.54
N GLN A 76 -11.79 1.15 -6.83
CA GLN A 76 -10.54 1.89 -6.98
C GLN A 76 -9.32 1.02 -6.61
N TYR A 77 -9.38 0.31 -5.48
CA TYR A 77 -8.30 -0.58 -5.06
C TYR A 77 -8.00 -1.67 -6.10
N LYS A 78 -9.04 -2.32 -6.63
CA LYS A 78 -8.94 -3.30 -7.72
C LYS A 78 -8.29 -2.68 -8.96
N ASP A 79 -8.74 -1.52 -9.38
CA ASP A 79 -8.23 -0.84 -10.58
C ASP A 79 -6.76 -0.43 -10.42
N ILE A 80 -6.35 0.01 -9.22
CA ILE A 80 -4.94 0.30 -8.89
C ILE A 80 -4.08 -0.95 -9.03
N ILE A 81 -4.51 -2.09 -8.47
CA ILE A 81 -3.76 -3.36 -8.57
C ILE A 81 -3.61 -3.78 -10.03
N VAL A 82 -4.70 -3.74 -10.79
CA VAL A 82 -4.69 -4.13 -12.21
C VAL A 82 -3.82 -3.19 -13.03
N GLY A 83 -3.90 -1.88 -12.80
CA GLY A 83 -3.05 -0.87 -13.45
C GLY A 83 -1.57 -1.10 -13.14
N PHE A 84 -1.24 -1.27 -11.86
CA PHE A 84 0.13 -1.53 -11.42
C PHE A 84 0.69 -2.83 -12.00
N GLY A 85 -0.09 -3.91 -12.01
CA GLY A 85 0.32 -5.19 -12.58
C GLY A 85 0.66 -5.11 -14.07
N LYS A 86 0.01 -4.22 -14.82
CA LYS A 86 0.31 -3.98 -16.24
C LYS A 86 1.64 -3.27 -16.49
N THR A 87 2.27 -2.68 -15.46
CA THR A 87 3.58 -2.03 -15.60
C THR A 87 4.74 -3.01 -15.75
N PHE A 88 4.49 -4.32 -15.58
CA PHE A 88 5.51 -5.38 -15.64
C PHE A 88 5.38 -6.31 -16.86
N ASN A 89 4.51 -5.97 -17.81
CA ASN A 89 4.30 -6.72 -19.05
C ASN A 89 5.15 -6.17 -20.20
#